data_AF-A0A453C819-F1
#
_entry.id   AF-A0A453C819-F1
#
_cell.length_a   1.000
_cell.length_b   1.000
_cell.length_c   1.000
_cell.angle_alpha   90.00
_cell.angle_beta   90.00
_cell.angle_gamma   90.00
#
_symmetry.space_group_name_H-M   'P 1'
#
loop_
_entity.id
_entity.type
_entity.pdbx_description
1 polymer ?
#
loop_
_entity_poly.entity_id
_entity_poly.type
_entity_poly.pdbx_seq_one_letter_code
_entity_poly.pdbx_strand_id
1 'polypeptide(L)'
;MLLTFWFGIWRQLQASASPVLERMIDRARRGWGADCTIRVLGVSFDAVRAFLHFLYSAKVAPEEEELVGAHGAQLLALAHAYRVGWLKRAAEAAVSARLTPERAVDMLKLARLCDARRLYLRCARLAAKDFSAVERSDGWRFARRHDAALQLELLQLLEDADQRKERWARERAAQEACRQLGEAMASLDHIFPSDGPARGDAPCDKAGCTCRGLQLLMRHFATCARKAAPGGCARCKRMLQLFRLHASVCDRPDKACRVPLCR
;
A
#
# COMPACT_ATOMS: atom_id res chain seq x y z
N MET A 1 4.63 14.21 -36.30
CA MET A 1 5.94 14.67 -36.81
C MET A 1 6.60 13.54 -37.59
N LEU A 2 7.35 13.87 -38.64
CA LEU A 2 8.14 12.92 -39.46
C LEU A 2 9.57 12.86 -38.91
N LEU A 3 10.01 11.69 -38.45
CA LEU A 3 11.41 11.46 -38.06
C LEU A 3 12.18 10.96 -39.28
N THR A 4 13.02 11.79 -39.90
CA THR A 4 13.95 11.40 -40.96
C THR A 4 15.28 10.98 -40.33
N PHE A 5 15.59 9.69 -40.33
CA PHE A 5 16.87 9.18 -39.84
C PHE A 5 17.89 9.14 -40.98
N TRP A 6 18.96 9.94 -40.89
CA TRP A 6 20.10 9.82 -41.82
C TRP A 6 20.90 8.54 -41.50
N PHE A 7 21.06 7.68 -42.52
CA PHE A 7 21.48 6.29 -42.44
C PHE A 7 22.82 6.02 -41.70
N GLY A 8 23.71 7.00 -41.60
CA GLY A 8 25.04 6.83 -40.99
C GLY A 8 25.06 6.89 -39.45
N ILE A 9 24.17 7.67 -38.83
CA ILE A 9 24.23 7.97 -37.39
C ILE A 9 23.62 6.82 -36.56
N TRP A 10 22.68 6.07 -37.13
CA TRP A 10 21.97 5.00 -36.42
C TRP A 10 22.78 3.69 -36.26
N ARG A 11 23.86 3.53 -37.03
CA ARG A 11 24.69 2.31 -37.01
C ARG A 11 25.60 2.22 -35.77
N GLN A 12 25.92 3.36 -35.14
CA GLN A 12 26.79 3.44 -33.97
C GLN A 12 26.01 3.46 -32.63
N LEU A 13 24.70 3.65 -32.64
CA LEU A 13 23.95 4.16 -31.48
C LEU A 13 22.76 3.29 -31.03
N GLN A 14 23.00 1.98 -31.10
CA GLN A 14 22.24 0.91 -30.43
C GLN A 14 20.82 0.63 -30.95
N ALA A 15 20.76 -0.33 -31.87
CA ALA A 15 19.59 -1.18 -32.10
C ALA A 15 19.03 -1.84 -30.81
N SER A 16 19.81 -1.87 -29.71
CA SER A 16 19.39 -2.42 -28.41
C SER A 16 18.49 -1.52 -27.56
N ALA A 17 18.37 -0.22 -27.86
CA ALA A 17 17.60 0.69 -27.00
C ALA A 17 16.07 0.50 -27.16
N SER A 18 15.62 0.13 -28.37
CA SER A 18 14.21 -0.12 -28.68
C SER A 18 14.07 -1.23 -29.74
N PRO A 19 13.56 -2.42 -29.37
CA PRO A 19 13.31 -3.49 -30.34
C PRO A 19 12.16 -3.13 -31.31
N VAL A 20 11.35 -2.12 -30.99
CA VAL A 20 10.29 -1.62 -31.87
C VAL A 20 10.89 -0.77 -32.98
N LEU A 21 11.73 0.22 -32.63
CA LEU A 21 12.39 1.07 -33.62
C LEU A 21 13.32 0.25 -34.52
N GLU A 22 14.05 -0.71 -33.94
CA GLU A 22 14.90 -1.64 -34.69
C GLU A 22 14.11 -2.36 -35.79
N ARG A 23 12.99 -3.00 -35.43
CA ARG A 23 12.11 -3.66 -36.40
C ARG A 23 11.53 -2.72 -37.45
N MET A 24 11.18 -1.49 -37.06
CA MET A 24 10.65 -0.49 -38.01
C MET A 24 11.71 -0.10 -39.04
N ILE A 25 12.95 0.10 -38.60
CA ILE A 25 14.06 0.50 -39.47
C ILE A 25 14.54 -0.67 -40.33
N ASP A 26 14.60 -1.88 -39.79
CA ASP A 26 14.93 -3.09 -40.56
C ASP A 26 13.88 -3.44 -41.61
N ARG A 27 12.60 -3.08 -41.37
CA ARG A 27 11.56 -3.20 -42.39
C ARG A 27 11.75 -2.13 -43.47
N ALA A 28 12.03 -0.89 -43.08
CA ALA A 28 12.28 0.18 -44.04
C ALA A 28 13.46 -0.16 -44.96
N ARG A 29 14.57 -0.69 -44.42
CA ARG A 29 15.73 -1.15 -45.20
C ARG A 29 15.42 -2.18 -46.28
N ARG A 30 14.34 -2.96 -46.13
CA ARG A 30 13.98 -4.07 -47.01
C ARG A 30 12.94 -3.73 -48.09
N GLY A 31 12.33 -2.55 -48.04
CA GLY A 31 11.26 -2.23 -49.01
C GLY A 31 10.84 -0.77 -49.14
N TRP A 32 11.38 0.13 -48.32
CA TRP A 32 11.24 1.58 -48.49
C TRP A 32 12.57 2.09 -49.05
N GLY A 33 12.55 3.06 -49.96
CA GLY A 33 13.76 3.63 -50.53
C GLY A 33 14.69 4.25 -49.47
N ALA A 34 15.67 5.06 -49.90
CA ALA A 34 16.67 5.68 -49.03
C ALA A 34 16.13 6.66 -47.95
N ASP A 35 14.81 6.74 -47.73
CA ASP A 35 14.20 7.55 -46.68
C ASP A 35 13.24 6.70 -45.82
N CYS A 36 13.55 6.59 -44.53
CA CYS A 36 12.72 5.90 -43.54
C CYS A 36 12.10 6.94 -42.61
N THR A 37 10.83 7.25 -42.82
CA THR A 37 10.13 8.26 -42.03
C THR A 37 9.17 7.64 -41.01
N ILE A 38 9.42 7.87 -39.71
CA ILE A 38 8.55 7.38 -38.63
C ILE A 38 7.63 8.50 -38.17
N ARG A 39 6.31 8.27 -38.24
CA ARG A 39 5.30 9.21 -37.73
C ARG A 39 4.99 8.96 -36.27
N VAL A 40 5.32 9.93 -35.42
CA VAL A 40 4.92 9.95 -34.00
C VAL A 40 3.75 10.93 -33.84
N LEU A 41 2.65 10.46 -33.23
CA LEU A 41 1.41 11.19 -33.03
C LEU A 41 1.07 11.28 -31.53
N GLY A 42 0.30 12.31 -31.14
CA GLY A 42 -0.20 12.45 -29.76
C GLY A 42 0.82 12.94 -28.72
N VAL A 43 2.02 13.37 -29.16
CA VAL A 43 3.09 13.89 -28.29
C VAL A 43 3.67 15.18 -28.87
N SER A 44 4.19 16.04 -27.98
CA SER A 44 4.83 17.30 -28.39
C SER A 44 6.18 17.04 -29.06
N PHE A 45 6.62 18.03 -29.85
CA PHE A 45 7.95 18.03 -30.47
C PHE A 45 9.06 17.87 -29.42
N ASP A 46 9.00 18.65 -28.33
CA ASP A 46 10.01 18.63 -27.28
C ASP A 46 10.11 17.29 -26.57
N ALA A 47 8.99 16.61 -26.33
CA ALA A 47 9.01 15.27 -25.74
C ALA A 47 9.62 14.23 -26.68
N VAL A 48 9.38 14.34 -28.00
CA VAL A 48 10.05 13.47 -28.99
C VAL A 48 11.55 13.77 -29.02
N ARG A 49 11.95 15.04 -28.99
CA ARG A 49 13.37 15.43 -28.94
C ARG A 49 14.05 14.91 -27.67
N ALA A 50 13.41 15.05 -26.51
CA ALA A 50 13.90 14.49 -25.25
C ALA A 50 13.97 12.96 -25.30
N PHE A 51 12.96 12.29 -25.86
CA PHE A 51 12.97 10.85 -26.03
C PHE A 51 14.15 10.38 -26.89
N LEU A 52 14.40 11.03 -28.03
CA LEU A 52 15.56 10.75 -28.86
C LEU A 52 16.85 10.99 -28.07
N HIS A 53 16.98 12.15 -27.41
CA HIS A 53 18.14 12.47 -26.57
C HIS A 53 18.49 11.31 -25.62
N PHE A 54 17.49 10.77 -24.92
CA PHE A 54 17.67 9.63 -24.00
C PHE A 54 18.00 8.32 -24.70
N LEU A 55 17.46 8.08 -25.90
CA LEU A 55 17.90 6.94 -26.71
C LEU A 55 19.37 7.05 -27.08
N TYR A 56 19.84 8.27 -27.37
CA TYR A 56 21.24 8.51 -27.72
C TYR A 56 22.18 8.42 -26.51
N SER A 57 21.78 8.95 -25.35
CA SER A 57 22.60 8.89 -24.13
C SER A 57 22.56 7.50 -23.44
N ALA A 58 21.56 6.67 -23.76
CA ALA A 58 21.28 5.36 -23.18
C ALA A 58 21.05 5.34 -21.65
N LYS A 59 20.98 6.51 -21.01
CA LYS A 59 20.70 6.69 -19.57
C LYS A 59 20.11 8.08 -19.31
N VAL A 60 19.47 8.24 -18.15
CA VAL A 60 19.15 9.56 -17.60
C VAL A 60 20.32 9.95 -16.68
N ALA A 61 21.01 11.05 -16.97
CA ALA A 61 21.98 11.60 -16.03
C ALA A 61 21.26 12.40 -14.91
N PRO A 62 21.83 12.51 -13.70
CA PRO A 62 21.19 13.22 -12.58
C PRO A 62 20.74 14.65 -12.92
N GLU A 63 21.53 15.37 -13.70
CA GLU A 63 21.24 16.72 -14.18
C GLU A 63 20.04 16.81 -15.13
N GLU A 64 19.58 15.69 -15.67
CA GLU A 64 18.48 15.61 -16.63
C GLU A 64 17.15 15.16 -16.00
N GLU A 65 17.11 14.95 -14.69
CA GLU A 65 15.88 14.55 -14.00
C GLU A 65 14.73 15.57 -14.19
N GLU A 66 15.05 16.87 -14.24
CA GLU A 66 14.07 17.91 -14.54
C GLU A 66 13.53 17.80 -15.97
N LEU A 67 14.35 17.42 -16.95
CA LEU A 67 13.91 17.21 -18.33
C LEU A 67 12.96 16.01 -18.41
N VAL A 68 13.25 14.93 -17.68
CA VAL A 68 12.33 13.79 -17.56
C VAL A 68 11.04 14.22 -16.86
N GLY A 69 11.13 15.05 -15.82
CA GLY A 69 9.98 15.59 -15.10
C GLY A 69 9.05 16.43 -15.98
N ALA A 70 9.63 17.35 -16.77
CA ALA A 70 8.90 18.26 -17.66
C ALA A 70 8.08 17.50 -18.72
N HIS A 71 8.61 16.39 -19.25
CA HIS A 71 7.95 15.61 -20.30
C HIS A 71 7.45 14.25 -19.82
N GLY A 72 7.37 14.01 -18.51
CA GLY A 72 7.24 12.66 -17.94
C GLY A 72 6.07 11.84 -18.47
N ALA A 73 4.89 12.45 -18.64
CA ALA A 73 3.72 11.73 -19.16
C ALA A 73 3.92 11.28 -20.63
N GLN A 74 4.49 12.14 -21.46
CA GLN A 74 4.75 11.85 -22.87
C GLN A 74 5.93 10.88 -23.03
N LEU A 75 6.97 11.03 -22.21
CA LEU A 75 8.09 10.09 -22.16
C LEU A 75 7.65 8.70 -21.67
N LEU A 76 6.73 8.62 -20.70
CA LEU A 76 6.15 7.35 -20.25
C LEU A 76 5.43 6.63 -21.40
N ALA A 77 4.60 7.36 -22.15
CA ALA A 77 3.89 6.82 -23.31
C ALA A 77 4.85 6.38 -24.42
N LEU A 78 5.84 7.21 -24.78
CA LEU A 78 6.85 6.88 -25.79
C LEU A 78 7.70 5.68 -25.38
N ALA A 79 8.21 5.67 -24.14
CA ALA A 79 9.03 4.59 -23.63
C ALA A 79 8.24 3.28 -23.55
N HIS A 80 6.95 3.32 -23.24
CA HIS A 80 6.09 2.14 -23.31
C HIS A 80 5.89 1.67 -24.75
N ALA A 81 5.44 2.55 -25.66
CA ALA A 81 5.15 2.23 -27.06
C ALA A 81 6.37 1.67 -27.80
N TYR A 82 7.56 2.23 -27.54
CA TYR A 82 8.82 1.80 -28.14
C TYR A 82 9.60 0.81 -27.26
N ARG A 83 9.03 0.31 -26.17
CA ARG A 83 9.61 -0.73 -25.29
C ARG A 83 10.99 -0.38 -24.71
N VAL A 84 11.20 0.87 -24.33
CA VAL A 84 12.43 1.36 -23.66
C VAL A 84 12.26 1.26 -22.15
N GLY A 85 12.54 0.08 -21.60
CA GLY A 85 12.15 -0.27 -20.22
C GLY A 85 12.76 0.62 -19.12
N TRP A 86 14.03 1.02 -19.25
CA TRP A 86 14.70 1.86 -18.26
C TRP A 86 14.12 3.28 -18.24
N LEU A 87 13.85 3.86 -19.41
CA LEU A 87 13.26 5.19 -19.54
C LEU A 87 11.79 5.18 -19.07
N LYS A 88 11.06 4.10 -19.34
CA LYS A 88 9.70 3.91 -18.81
C LYS A 88 9.69 4.00 -17.28
N ARG A 89 10.64 3.34 -16.61
CA ARG A 89 10.76 3.38 -15.14
C ARG A 89 11.12 4.78 -14.63
N ALA A 90 12.06 5.47 -15.28
CA ALA A 90 12.45 6.84 -14.91
C ALA A 90 11.27 7.81 -15.07
N ALA A 91 10.57 7.76 -16.20
CA ALA A 91 9.39 8.57 -16.46
C ALA A 91 8.24 8.27 -15.48
N GLU A 92 7.98 6.98 -15.20
CA GLU A 92 6.98 6.56 -14.20
C GLU A 92 7.30 7.11 -12.80
N ALA A 93 8.58 7.10 -12.40
CA ALA A 93 9.02 7.67 -11.13
C ALA A 93 8.83 9.20 -11.10
N ALA A 94 9.25 9.89 -12.16
CA ALA A 94 9.13 11.35 -12.25
C ALA A 94 7.66 11.81 -12.25
N VAL A 95 6.77 11.13 -12.99
CA VAL A 95 5.32 11.41 -12.97
C VAL A 95 4.74 11.15 -11.59
N SER A 96 5.14 10.05 -10.94
CA SER A 96 4.66 9.70 -9.60
C SER A 96 5.08 10.70 -8.53
N ALA A 97 6.29 11.27 -8.65
CA ALA A 97 6.83 12.26 -7.73
C ALA A 97 6.11 13.61 -7.84
N ARG A 98 5.68 13.98 -9.06
CA ARG A 98 4.99 15.24 -9.36
C ARG A 98 3.46 15.10 -9.44
N LEU A 99 2.92 14.01 -8.91
CA LEU A 99 1.50 13.73 -8.96
C LEU A 99 0.72 14.66 -8.03
N THR A 100 -0.27 15.36 -8.58
CA THR A 100 -1.21 16.22 -7.83
C THR A 100 -2.64 15.70 -7.97
N PRO A 101 -3.57 16.07 -7.07
CA PRO A 101 -4.98 15.66 -7.17
C PRO A 101 -5.62 16.06 -8.50
N GLU A 102 -5.26 17.22 -9.04
CA GLU A 102 -5.78 17.77 -10.29
C GLU A 102 -5.46 16.86 -11.49
N ARG A 103 -4.33 16.17 -11.45
CA ARG A 103 -3.85 15.29 -12.54
C ARG A 103 -4.11 13.81 -12.25
N ALA A 104 -4.67 13.46 -11.10
CA ALA A 104 -4.74 12.08 -10.62
C ALA A 104 -5.52 11.16 -11.57
N VAL A 105 -6.65 11.64 -12.12
CA VAL A 105 -7.50 10.86 -13.02
C VAL A 105 -6.83 10.63 -14.38
N ASP A 106 -6.22 11.67 -14.95
CA ASP A 106 -5.50 11.56 -16.22
C ASP A 106 -4.28 10.65 -16.09
N MET A 107 -3.53 10.76 -14.99
CA MET A 107 -2.38 9.91 -14.73
C MET A 107 -2.78 8.46 -14.41
N LEU A 108 -3.95 8.23 -13.80
CA LEU A 108 -4.50 6.88 -13.62
C LEU A 108 -4.80 6.23 -14.98
N LYS A 109 -5.48 6.97 -15.87
CA LYS A 109 -5.75 6.52 -17.24
C LYS A 109 -4.46 6.24 -18.00
N LEU A 110 -3.50 7.16 -17.95
CA LEU A 110 -2.18 6.97 -18.57
C LEU A 110 -1.47 5.74 -18.01
N ALA A 111 -1.51 5.54 -16.69
CA ALA A 111 -0.87 4.41 -16.04
C ALA A 111 -1.44 3.08 -16.53
N ARG A 112 -2.75 3.00 -16.72
CA ARG A 112 -3.42 1.82 -17.30
C ARG A 112 -3.02 1.60 -18.76
N LEU A 113 -3.01 2.65 -19.57
CA LEU A 113 -2.61 2.59 -20.98
C LEU A 113 -1.15 2.20 -21.19
N CYS A 114 -0.28 2.50 -20.21
CA CYS A 114 1.15 2.25 -20.31
C CYS A 114 1.64 1.08 -19.44
N ASP A 115 0.78 0.29 -18.80
CA ASP A 115 1.14 -0.73 -17.81
C ASP A 115 2.11 -0.21 -16.73
N ALA A 116 1.83 0.96 -16.16
CA ALA A 116 2.65 1.65 -15.17
C ALA A 116 2.09 1.42 -13.76
N ARG A 117 2.37 0.23 -13.19
CA ARG A 117 1.77 -0.23 -11.92
C ARG A 117 2.09 0.67 -10.72
N ARG A 118 3.29 1.24 -10.63
CA ARG A 118 3.67 2.09 -9.49
C ARG A 118 2.91 3.41 -9.53
N LEU A 119 2.79 4.01 -10.72
CA LEU A 119 1.99 5.21 -10.93
C LEU A 119 0.51 4.94 -10.66
N TYR A 120 -0.03 3.83 -11.14
CA TYR A 120 -1.41 3.42 -10.88
C TYR A 120 -1.71 3.38 -9.38
N LEU A 121 -0.90 2.66 -8.61
CA LEU A 121 -1.06 2.55 -7.16
C LEU A 121 -0.87 3.91 -6.45
N ARG A 122 -0.02 4.80 -6.99
CA ARG A 122 0.17 6.15 -6.45
C ARG A 122 -1.09 7.01 -6.69
N CYS A 123 -1.70 6.93 -7.86
CA CYS A 123 -2.95 7.61 -8.17
C CYS A 123 -4.09 7.11 -7.28
N ALA A 124 -4.25 5.79 -7.16
CA ALA A 124 -5.26 5.18 -6.28
C ALA A 124 -5.12 5.63 -4.82
N ARG A 125 -3.89 5.63 -4.28
CA ARG A 125 -3.63 6.12 -2.91
C ARG A 125 -3.92 7.60 -2.75
N LEU A 126 -3.60 8.43 -3.74
CA LEU A 126 -3.86 9.86 -3.69
C LEU A 126 -5.38 10.12 -3.68
N ALA A 127 -6.12 9.47 -4.58
CA ALA A 127 -7.57 9.56 -4.62
C ALA A 127 -8.21 9.10 -3.30
N ALA A 128 -7.77 7.98 -2.73
CA ALA A 128 -8.28 7.50 -1.45
C ALA A 128 -7.90 8.36 -0.24
N LYS A 129 -6.88 9.22 -0.37
CA LYS A 129 -6.42 10.14 0.68
C LYS A 129 -7.18 11.47 0.63
N ASP A 130 -7.37 12.03 -0.56
CA ASP A 130 -8.02 13.32 -0.77
C ASP A 130 -8.93 13.28 -2.00
N PHE A 131 -9.99 12.50 -1.90
CA PHE A 131 -10.96 12.40 -2.99
C PHE A 131 -11.65 13.74 -3.25
N SER A 132 -11.80 14.58 -2.22
CA SER A 132 -12.42 15.91 -2.32
C SER A 132 -11.69 16.84 -3.29
N ALA A 133 -10.36 16.76 -3.36
CA ALA A 133 -9.56 17.50 -4.32
C ALA A 133 -9.64 16.86 -5.72
N VAL A 134 -9.60 15.53 -5.80
CA VAL A 134 -9.73 14.80 -7.07
C VAL A 134 -11.11 15.05 -7.73
N GLU A 135 -12.18 15.10 -6.95
CA GLU A 135 -13.53 15.35 -7.44
C GLU A 135 -13.69 16.75 -8.06
N ARG A 136 -12.89 17.72 -7.62
CA ARG A 136 -12.85 19.08 -8.19
C ARG A 136 -11.99 19.19 -9.45
N SER A 137 -11.28 18.13 -9.85
CA SER A 137 -10.43 18.13 -11.04
C SER A 137 -11.23 18.08 -12.35
N ASP A 138 -10.64 18.61 -13.42
CA ASP A 138 -11.19 18.46 -14.77
C ASP A 138 -11.17 17.01 -15.25
N GLY A 139 -10.13 16.25 -14.89
CA GLY A 139 -10.04 14.82 -15.22
C GLY A 139 -11.22 14.01 -14.66
N TRP A 140 -11.64 14.29 -13.41
CA TRP A 140 -12.83 13.65 -12.84
C TRP A 140 -14.12 14.08 -13.53
N ARG A 141 -14.29 15.39 -13.78
CA ARG A 141 -15.46 15.90 -14.53
C ARG A 141 -15.56 15.27 -15.92
N PHE A 142 -14.42 15.11 -16.61
CA PHE A 142 -14.34 14.48 -17.91
C PHE A 142 -14.70 13.00 -17.83
N ALA A 143 -14.10 12.25 -16.90
CA ALA A 143 -14.39 10.83 -16.71
C ALA A 143 -15.88 10.58 -16.46
N ARG A 144 -16.50 11.37 -15.58
CA ARG A 144 -17.94 11.25 -15.27
C ARG A 144 -18.86 11.48 -16.48
N ARG A 145 -18.45 12.33 -17.43
CA ARG A 145 -19.26 12.65 -18.61
C ARG A 145 -18.98 11.74 -19.81
N HIS A 146 -17.76 11.24 -19.93
CA HIS A 146 -17.27 10.67 -21.18
C HIS A 146 -16.56 9.31 -21.03
N ASP A 147 -16.28 8.85 -19.82
CA ASP A 147 -15.53 7.61 -19.56
C ASP A 147 -16.05 6.89 -18.31
N ALA A 148 -17.23 6.27 -18.44
CA ALA A 148 -17.90 5.57 -17.34
C ALA A 148 -17.06 4.42 -16.77
N ALA A 149 -16.21 3.79 -17.59
CA ALA A 149 -15.31 2.72 -17.14
C ALA A 149 -14.22 3.27 -16.20
N LEU A 150 -13.59 4.39 -16.56
CA LEU A 150 -12.62 5.06 -15.70
C LEU A 150 -13.25 5.59 -14.41
N GLN A 151 -14.48 6.13 -14.50
CA GLN A 151 -15.22 6.58 -13.32
C GLN A 151 -15.47 5.41 -12.36
N LEU A 152 -16.01 4.30 -12.86
CA LEU A 152 -16.30 3.10 -12.06
C LEU A 152 -15.02 2.55 -11.42
N GLU A 153 -13.92 2.48 -12.18
CA GLU A 153 -12.63 2.04 -11.68
C GLU A 153 -12.15 2.89 -10.49
N LEU A 154 -12.28 4.22 -10.58
CA LEU A 154 -11.90 5.09 -9.46
C LEU A 154 -12.79 4.85 -8.24
N LEU A 155 -14.11 4.70 -8.43
CA LEU A 155 -15.04 4.41 -7.34
C LEU A 155 -14.72 3.08 -6.65
N GLN A 156 -14.42 2.04 -7.42
CA GLN A 156 -13.99 0.74 -6.90
C GLN A 156 -12.69 0.86 -6.10
N LEU A 157 -11.71 1.63 -6.59
CA LEU A 157 -10.46 1.86 -5.86
C LEU A 157 -10.66 2.56 -4.52
N LEU A 158 -11.65 3.45 -4.42
CA LEU A 158 -12.01 4.14 -3.17
C LEU A 158 -12.66 3.16 -2.20
N GLU A 159 -13.64 2.38 -2.67
CA GLU A 159 -14.30 1.35 -1.86
C GLU A 159 -13.29 0.33 -1.33
N ASP A 160 -12.41 -0.19 -2.20
CA ASP A 160 -11.32 -1.10 -1.82
C ASP A 160 -10.36 -0.49 -0.80
N ALA A 161 -10.11 0.82 -0.87
CA ALA A 161 -9.28 1.51 0.08
C ALA A 161 -9.96 1.62 1.44
N ASP A 162 -11.26 1.93 1.48
CA ASP A 162 -12.02 2.06 2.72
C ASP A 162 -12.23 0.70 3.39
N GLN A 163 -12.56 -0.34 2.62
CA GLN A 163 -12.62 -1.70 3.15
C GLN A 163 -11.26 -2.16 3.71
N ARG A 164 -10.13 -1.79 3.08
CA ARG A 164 -8.79 -2.07 3.62
C ARG A 164 -8.53 -1.35 4.93
N LYS A 165 -8.90 -0.06 5.03
CA LYS A 165 -8.76 0.72 6.27
C LYS A 165 -9.57 0.07 7.39
N GLU A 166 -10.80 -0.35 7.12
CA GLU A 166 -11.64 -1.05 8.11
C GLU A 166 -11.03 -2.38 8.54
N ARG A 167 -10.56 -3.20 7.61
CA ARG A 167 -9.88 -4.47 7.92
C ARG A 167 -8.66 -4.24 8.81
N TRP A 168 -7.79 -3.29 8.46
CA TRP A 168 -6.62 -2.96 9.27
C TRP A 168 -6.99 -2.42 10.65
N ALA A 169 -8.07 -1.63 10.76
CA ALA A 169 -8.55 -1.16 12.06
C ALA A 169 -9.05 -2.33 12.93
N ARG A 170 -9.80 -3.26 12.36
CA ARG A 170 -10.27 -4.48 13.05
C ARG A 170 -9.11 -5.38 13.47
N GLU A 171 -8.14 -5.61 12.58
CA GLU A 171 -6.94 -6.40 12.88
C GLU A 171 -6.11 -5.77 14.01
N ARG A 172 -5.89 -4.46 13.98
CA ARG A 172 -5.17 -3.78 15.08
C ARG A 172 -5.94 -3.83 16.40
N ALA A 173 -7.26 -3.65 16.37
CA ALA A 173 -8.09 -3.76 17.57
C ALA A 173 -8.05 -5.19 18.14
N ALA A 174 -8.09 -6.21 17.28
CA ALA A 174 -7.97 -7.61 17.67
C ALA A 174 -6.58 -7.90 18.26
N GLN A 175 -5.50 -7.43 17.62
CA GLN A 175 -4.13 -7.58 18.13
C GLN A 175 -3.96 -6.92 19.50
N GLU A 176 -4.50 -5.72 19.68
CA GLU A 176 -4.47 -5.01 20.95
C GLU A 176 -5.26 -5.76 22.04
N ALA A 177 -6.44 -6.28 21.71
CA ALA A 177 -7.20 -7.12 22.64
C ALA A 177 -6.45 -8.40 23.02
N CYS A 178 -5.83 -9.08 22.06
CA CYS A 178 -4.99 -10.26 22.31
C CYS A 178 -3.79 -9.92 23.21
N ARG A 179 -3.13 -8.77 22.99
CA ARG A 179 -2.03 -8.28 23.83
C ARG A 179 -2.50 -8.08 25.27
N GLN A 180 -3.62 -7.37 25.48
CA GLN A 180 -4.19 -7.12 26.81
C GLN A 180 -4.58 -8.43 27.52
N LEU A 181 -5.15 -9.40 26.80
CA LEU A 181 -5.47 -10.71 27.36
C LEU A 181 -4.21 -11.48 27.74
N GLY A 182 -3.16 -11.45 26.90
CA GLY A 182 -1.86 -12.04 27.20
C GLY A 182 -1.24 -11.47 28.47
N GLU A 183 -1.28 -10.15 28.64
CA GLU A 183 -0.79 -9.47 29.85
C GLU A 183 -1.60 -9.82 31.09
N ALA A 184 -2.92 -9.95 30.96
CA ALA A 184 -3.79 -10.39 32.05
C ALA A 184 -3.51 -11.85 32.44
N MET A 185 -3.30 -12.75 31.48
CA MET A 185 -2.93 -14.15 31.75
C MET A 185 -1.56 -14.25 32.43
N ALA A 186 -0.55 -13.54 31.93
CA ALA A 186 0.77 -13.49 32.58
C ALA A 186 0.69 -12.92 34.01
N SER A 187 -0.21 -11.97 34.25
CA SER A 187 -0.46 -11.41 35.57
C SER A 187 -1.16 -12.41 36.50
N LEU A 188 -2.06 -13.25 35.98
CA LEU A 188 -2.63 -14.36 36.75
C LEU A 188 -1.56 -15.37 37.14
N ASP A 189 -0.69 -15.78 36.22
CA ASP A 189 0.45 -16.65 36.54
C ASP A 189 1.38 -16.04 37.59
N HIS A 190 1.56 -14.73 37.53
CA HIS A 190 2.37 -14.00 38.50
C HIS A 190 1.70 -13.89 39.89
N ILE A 191 0.38 -13.76 39.96
CA ILE A 191 -0.40 -13.72 41.22
C ILE A 191 -0.49 -15.13 41.83
N PHE A 192 -0.66 -16.15 40.99
CA PHE A 192 -0.79 -17.57 41.34
C PHE A 192 0.45 -18.36 40.89
N PRO A 193 1.64 -18.08 41.44
CA PRO A 193 2.84 -18.82 41.08
C PRO A 193 2.69 -20.30 41.46
N SER A 194 3.23 -21.19 40.62
CA SER A 194 3.25 -22.64 40.87
C SER A 194 4.01 -22.98 42.15
N ASP A 195 5.14 -22.28 42.37
CA ASP A 195 6.04 -22.46 43.50
C ASP A 195 5.98 -21.23 44.43
N GLY A 196 5.71 -21.48 45.72
CA GLY A 196 5.57 -20.42 46.73
C GLY A 196 4.13 -19.99 47.03
N PRO A 197 3.92 -19.10 48.03
CA PRO A 197 2.59 -18.62 48.39
C PRO A 197 2.02 -17.70 47.30
N ALA A 198 0.69 -17.73 47.12
CA ALA A 198 0.01 -16.78 46.24
C ALA A 198 0.38 -15.36 46.68
N ARG A 199 0.79 -14.53 45.72
CA ARG A 199 1.10 -13.13 46.00
C ARG A 199 -0.22 -12.43 46.25
N GLY A 200 -0.56 -12.24 47.53
CA GLY A 200 -1.72 -11.48 47.98
C GLY A 200 -1.62 -10.00 47.61
N ASP A 201 -2.04 -9.10 48.50
CA ASP A 201 -2.07 -7.65 48.26
C ASP A 201 -0.70 -6.95 48.10
N ALA A 202 0.37 -7.73 47.96
CA ALA A 202 1.73 -7.22 47.77
C ALA A 202 1.81 -6.35 46.49
N PRO A 203 2.49 -5.18 46.55
CA PRO A 203 2.81 -4.39 45.37
C PRO A 203 3.57 -5.22 44.35
N CYS A 204 3.25 -5.04 43.07
CA CYS A 204 4.00 -5.66 41.99
C CYS A 204 5.01 -4.66 41.43
N ASP A 205 6.29 -4.99 41.53
CA ASP A 205 7.38 -4.14 41.04
C ASP A 205 7.60 -4.24 39.52
N LYS A 206 6.86 -5.13 38.83
CA LYS A 206 6.94 -5.25 37.37
C LYS A 206 6.26 -4.07 36.70
N ALA A 207 7.06 -3.23 36.05
CA ALA A 207 6.58 -2.13 35.22
C ALA A 207 5.57 -2.63 34.17
N GLY A 208 4.41 -1.97 34.09
CA GLY A 208 3.34 -2.35 33.17
C GLY A 208 2.52 -3.58 33.57
N CYS A 209 2.69 -4.16 34.78
CA CYS A 209 1.86 -5.30 35.19
C CYS A 209 0.39 -4.89 35.44
N THR A 210 -0.55 -5.68 34.92
CA THR A 210 -1.99 -5.54 35.23
C THR A 210 -2.40 -6.18 36.56
N CYS A 211 -1.42 -6.69 37.32
CA CYS A 211 -1.54 -7.33 38.63
C CYS A 211 -2.49 -6.59 39.60
N ARG A 212 -2.31 -5.27 39.74
CA ARG A 212 -3.12 -4.46 40.67
C ARG A 212 -4.59 -4.41 40.27
N GLY A 213 -4.87 -4.27 38.98
CA GLY A 213 -6.23 -4.30 38.45
C GLY A 213 -6.91 -5.64 38.70
N LEU A 214 -6.20 -6.75 38.49
CA LEU A 214 -6.70 -8.09 38.75
C LEU A 214 -6.94 -8.36 40.24
N GLN A 215 -6.04 -7.94 41.12
CA GLN A 215 -6.24 -8.03 42.58
C GLN A 215 -7.52 -7.31 43.02
N LEU A 216 -7.79 -6.10 42.49
CA LEU A 216 -9.03 -5.36 42.78
C LEU A 216 -10.28 -6.10 42.27
N LEU A 217 -10.20 -6.69 41.08
CA LEU A 217 -11.27 -7.54 40.53
C LEU A 217 -11.50 -8.79 41.39
N MET A 218 -10.45 -9.42 41.90
CA MET A 218 -10.53 -10.58 42.80
C MET A 218 -11.20 -10.23 44.12
N ARG A 219 -10.80 -9.12 44.76
CA ARG A 219 -11.43 -8.65 46.00
C ARG A 219 -12.92 -8.37 45.81
N HIS A 220 -13.26 -7.73 44.70
CA HIS A 220 -14.66 -7.52 44.33
C HIS A 220 -15.39 -8.86 44.10
N PHE A 221 -14.78 -9.80 43.36
CA PHE A 221 -15.36 -11.11 43.09
C PHE A 221 -15.63 -11.92 44.37
N ALA A 222 -14.73 -11.84 45.35
CA ALA A 222 -14.88 -12.52 46.65
C ALA A 222 -16.10 -12.00 47.43
N THR A 223 -16.36 -10.70 47.38
CA THR A 223 -17.35 -10.01 48.22
C THR A 223 -18.67 -9.67 47.50
N CYS A 224 -18.74 -9.81 46.18
CA CYS A 224 -19.90 -9.39 45.41
C CYS A 224 -21.09 -10.37 45.55
N ALA A 225 -22.15 -9.94 46.22
CA ALA A 225 -23.40 -10.69 46.34
C ALA A 225 -24.11 -10.93 44.99
N ARG A 226 -23.91 -10.05 44.00
CA ARG A 226 -24.51 -10.14 42.66
C ARG A 226 -23.76 -11.07 41.70
N LYS A 227 -22.74 -11.81 42.16
CA LYS A 227 -21.93 -12.68 41.28
C LYS A 227 -22.73 -13.83 40.66
N ALA A 228 -23.73 -14.35 41.38
CA ALA A 228 -24.56 -15.49 40.97
C ALA A 228 -26.03 -15.12 40.68
N ALA A 229 -26.38 -13.83 40.76
CA ALA A 229 -27.76 -13.36 40.57
C ALA A 229 -28.16 -13.35 39.06
N PRO A 230 -29.44 -13.53 38.72
CA PRO A 230 -29.97 -13.29 37.37
C PRO A 230 -29.63 -11.84 36.94
N GLY A 231 -29.10 -11.66 35.72
CA GLY A 231 -28.57 -10.38 35.27
C GLY A 231 -27.09 -10.13 35.66
N GLY A 232 -26.66 -10.54 36.86
CA GLY A 232 -25.27 -10.69 37.31
C GLY A 232 -24.38 -9.44 37.31
N CYS A 233 -23.28 -9.46 38.07
CA CYS A 233 -22.28 -8.37 38.08
C CYS A 233 -21.33 -8.44 36.87
N ALA A 234 -21.26 -7.36 36.08
CA ALA A 234 -20.37 -7.27 34.91
C ALA A 234 -18.87 -7.47 35.24
N ARG A 235 -18.39 -6.96 36.39
CA ARG A 235 -17.01 -7.15 36.84
C ARG A 235 -16.71 -8.62 37.18
N CYS A 236 -17.67 -9.29 37.83
CA CYS A 236 -17.54 -10.71 38.17
C CYS A 236 -17.58 -11.59 36.92
N LYS A 237 -18.45 -11.27 35.95
CA LYS A 237 -18.52 -11.97 34.66
C LYS A 237 -17.19 -11.89 33.89
N ARG A 238 -16.56 -10.71 33.82
CA ARG A 238 -15.24 -10.54 33.20
C ARG A 238 -14.14 -11.34 33.92
N MET A 239 -14.14 -11.34 35.25
CA MET A 239 -13.18 -12.14 36.03
C MET A 239 -13.32 -13.64 35.74
N LEU A 240 -14.57 -14.15 35.72
CA LEU A 240 -14.85 -15.54 35.37
C LEU A 240 -14.45 -15.88 33.94
N GLN A 241 -14.67 -14.98 32.98
CA GLN A 241 -14.23 -15.16 31.60
C GLN A 241 -12.71 -15.30 31.50
N LEU A 242 -11.95 -14.46 32.22
CA LEU A 242 -10.49 -14.54 32.24
C LEU A 242 -9.98 -15.86 32.84
N PHE A 243 -10.58 -16.32 33.93
CA PHE A 243 -10.26 -17.62 34.52
C PHE A 243 -10.57 -18.80 33.59
N ARG A 244 -11.72 -18.77 32.91
CA ARG A 244 -12.07 -19.78 31.90
C ARG A 244 -11.12 -19.76 30.71
N LEU A 245 -10.73 -18.57 30.25
CA LEU A 245 -9.76 -18.42 29.18
C LEU A 245 -8.43 -19.06 29.57
N HIS A 246 -7.90 -18.73 30.75
CA HIS A 246 -6.68 -19.35 31.28
C HIS A 246 -6.82 -20.89 31.33
N ALA A 247 -7.90 -21.41 31.89
CA ALA A 247 -8.13 -22.86 31.96
C ALA A 247 -8.16 -23.54 30.58
N SER A 248 -8.59 -22.85 29.52
CA SER A 248 -8.63 -23.41 28.17
C SER A 248 -7.29 -23.42 27.42
N VAL A 249 -6.30 -22.64 27.88
CA VAL A 249 -4.99 -22.48 27.21
C VAL A 249 -3.82 -22.89 28.10
N CYS A 250 -4.08 -23.32 29.34
CA CYS A 250 -3.04 -23.69 30.28
C CYS A 250 -2.58 -25.12 30.00
N ASP A 251 -1.32 -25.26 29.62
CA ASP A 251 -0.68 -26.57 29.36
C ASP A 251 0.00 -27.17 30.61
N ARG A 252 -0.20 -26.57 31.79
CA ARG A 252 0.39 -27.10 33.04
C ARG A 252 -0.32 -28.39 33.44
N PRO A 253 0.41 -29.43 33.90
CA PRO A 253 -0.21 -30.68 34.33
C PRO A 253 -1.19 -30.44 35.49
N ASP A 254 -2.31 -31.19 35.49
CA ASP A 254 -3.38 -31.10 36.49
C ASP A 254 -2.79 -31.04 37.92
N LYS A 255 -3.28 -30.09 38.72
CA LYS A 255 -2.82 -29.72 40.08
C LYS A 255 -1.56 -28.84 40.19
N ALA A 256 -0.82 -28.58 39.11
CA ALA A 256 0.29 -27.62 39.14
C ALA A 256 -0.18 -26.17 38.99
N CYS A 257 -1.33 -25.94 38.33
CA CYS A 257 -1.89 -24.60 38.18
C CYS A 257 -2.81 -24.23 39.36
N ARG A 258 -2.56 -23.06 39.97
CA ARG A 258 -3.35 -22.53 41.11
C ARG A 258 -4.37 -21.46 40.70
N VAL A 259 -4.49 -21.15 39.41
CA VAL A 259 -5.47 -20.19 38.91
C VAL A 259 -6.88 -20.77 39.06
N PRO A 260 -7.84 -20.04 39.64
CA PRO A 260 -9.22 -20.50 39.77
C PRO A 260 -9.81 -21.00 38.45
N LEU A 261 -10.58 -22.09 38.51
CA LEU A 261 -11.18 -22.80 37.36
C LEU A 261 -10.21 -23.54 36.43
N CYS A 262 -8.90 -23.41 36.60
CA CYS A 262 -7.90 -24.28 36.00
C CYS A 262 -7.82 -25.56 36.85
N ARG A 263 -8.08 -26.73 36.28
CA ARG A 263 -7.98 -28.02 36.95
C ARG A 263 -6.94 -28.86 36.26
#